data_AF-A0A7S2GLR5-F1
#
_entry.id   AF-A0A7S2GLR5-F1
#
_cell.length_a   1.000
_cell.length_b   1.000
_cell.length_c   1.000
_cell.angle_alpha   90.00
_cell.angle_beta   90.00
_cell.angle_gamma   90.00
#
_symmetry.space_group_name_H-M   'P 1'
#
loop_
_entity.id
_entity.type
_entity.pdbx_description
1 polymer ?
#
loop_
_entity_poly.entity_id
_entity_poly.type
_entity_poly.pdbx_seq_one_letter_code
_entity_poly.pdbx_strand_id
1 'polypeptide(L)'
;DDEGGFFQVYAKSFADIAADEAKHSETRRPPFGNSKSERSVVRDFYAWWEGFCTARSCANADQYDTRTAPNRQIRRAMEKENDKARSKKKKELNDCIRALVAYVKKRDPRVKAHAAQQEVERVEKAAKVAAVRKAKQAEYDAERKRINDELQTTRDEGAEEELQRVDELM
;
A
#
# COMPACT_ATOMS: atom_id res chain seq x y z
N ASP A 1 16.21 -1.38 -22.66
CA ASP A 1 15.22 -2.43 -22.97
C ASP A 1 15.95 -3.46 -23.80
N ASP A 2 16.94 -4.09 -23.19
CA ASP A 2 17.91 -4.88 -23.92
C ASP A 2 17.33 -6.27 -24.19
N GLU A 3 17.86 -6.93 -25.21
CA GLU A 3 17.43 -8.27 -25.56
C GLU A 3 17.70 -9.24 -24.40
N GLY A 4 16.68 -10.00 -23.99
CA GLY A 4 16.71 -10.83 -22.78
C GLY A 4 16.65 -10.05 -21.46
N GLY A 5 16.51 -8.72 -21.52
CA GLY A 5 16.45 -7.86 -20.33
C GLY A 5 15.14 -7.97 -19.55
N PHE A 6 15.15 -7.46 -18.32
CA PHE A 6 14.01 -7.48 -17.38
C PHE A 6 12.67 -7.11 -18.04
N PHE A 7 12.63 -5.99 -18.77
CA PHE A 7 11.40 -5.49 -19.36
C PHE A 7 10.88 -6.37 -20.48
N GLN A 8 11.75 -6.89 -21.36
CA GLN A 8 11.33 -7.75 -22.47
C GLN A 8 10.79 -9.09 -21.95
N VAL A 9 11.50 -9.72 -21.00
CA VAL A 9 11.10 -11.00 -20.42
C VAL A 9 9.74 -10.89 -19.74
N TYR A 10 9.55 -9.92 -18.84
CA TYR A 10 8.30 -9.80 -18.11
C TYR A 10 7.17 -9.21 -18.96
N ALA A 11 7.44 -8.29 -19.89
CA ALA A 11 6.41 -7.85 -20.84
C ALA A 11 5.87 -9.02 -21.65
N LYS A 12 6.74 -9.90 -22.14
CA LYS A 12 6.32 -11.12 -22.85
C LYS A 12 5.54 -12.06 -21.93
N SER A 13 6.06 -12.38 -20.74
CA SER A 13 5.36 -13.28 -19.81
C SER A 13 3.96 -12.79 -19.46
N PHE A 14 3.79 -11.51 -19.14
CA PHE A 14 2.47 -10.94 -18.84
C PHE A 14 1.58 -10.83 -20.08
N ALA A 15 2.15 -10.60 -21.27
CA ALA A 15 1.40 -10.66 -22.52
C ALA A 15 0.91 -12.07 -22.84
N ASP A 16 1.71 -13.11 -22.59
CA ASP A 16 1.32 -14.51 -22.79
C ASP A 16 0.17 -14.90 -21.82
N ILE A 17 0.29 -14.53 -20.53
CA ILE A 17 -0.79 -14.71 -19.56
C ILE A 17 -2.04 -13.91 -19.97
N ALA A 18 -1.85 -12.69 -20.49
CA ALA A 18 -2.93 -11.84 -20.97
C ALA A 18 -3.66 -12.48 -22.18
N ALA A 19 -2.91 -13.01 -23.14
CA ALA A 19 -3.48 -13.69 -24.29
C ALA A 19 -4.24 -14.95 -23.88
N ASP A 20 -3.71 -15.72 -22.91
CA ASP A 20 -4.33 -16.96 -22.50
C ASP A 20 -5.68 -16.73 -21.80
N GLU A 21 -5.81 -15.79 -20.85
CA GLU A 21 -7.15 -15.53 -20.30
C GLU A 21 -8.07 -14.75 -21.23
N ALA A 22 -7.56 -14.13 -22.31
CA ALA A 22 -8.43 -13.42 -23.26
C ALA A 22 -9.37 -14.40 -23.99
N LYS A 23 -8.99 -15.68 -24.03
CA LYS A 23 -9.85 -16.79 -24.49
C LYS A 23 -11.06 -17.05 -23.58
N HIS A 24 -11.05 -16.51 -22.36
CA HIS A 24 -12.05 -16.78 -21.33
C HIS A 24 -12.77 -15.52 -20.82
N SER A 25 -12.24 -14.32 -21.09
CA SER A 25 -12.84 -13.05 -20.69
C SER A 25 -12.39 -11.89 -21.58
N GLU A 26 -13.32 -10.99 -21.88
CA GLU A 26 -13.08 -9.73 -22.59
C GLU A 26 -12.44 -8.65 -21.69
N THR A 27 -12.19 -8.96 -20.41
CA THR A 27 -11.59 -8.00 -19.48
C THR A 27 -10.21 -7.56 -19.98
N ARG A 28 -10.11 -6.26 -20.31
CA ARG A 28 -8.87 -5.62 -20.73
C ARG A 28 -7.87 -5.60 -19.59
N ARG A 29 -6.62 -5.95 -19.89
CA ARG A 29 -5.52 -6.04 -18.92
C ARG A 29 -4.46 -5.01 -19.26
N PRO A 30 -4.00 -4.21 -18.30
CA PRO A 30 -2.94 -3.25 -18.57
C PRO A 30 -1.65 -3.96 -19.00
N PRO A 31 -0.94 -3.44 -20.03
CA PRO A 31 0.35 -3.98 -20.44
C PRO A 31 1.44 -3.61 -19.43
N PHE A 32 2.52 -4.40 -19.39
CA PHE A 32 3.66 -4.15 -18.50
C PHE A 32 4.45 -2.87 -18.84
N GLY A 33 4.41 -2.47 -20.12
CA GLY A 33 5.20 -1.36 -20.64
C GLY A 33 6.67 -1.71 -20.81
N ASN A 34 7.50 -0.67 -20.77
CA ASN A 34 8.93 -0.68 -21.03
C ASN A 34 9.68 0.20 -19.99
N SER A 35 11.00 0.32 -20.14
CA SER A 35 11.84 1.12 -19.24
C SER A 35 11.43 2.59 -19.11
N LYS A 36 10.79 3.17 -20.14
CA LYS A 36 10.38 4.58 -20.22
C LYS A 36 8.90 4.82 -19.93
N SER A 37 8.17 3.79 -19.52
CA SER A 37 6.73 3.91 -19.28
C SER A 37 6.42 4.87 -18.14
N GLU A 38 5.40 5.68 -18.33
CA GLU A 38 4.96 6.63 -17.32
C GLU A 38 4.53 5.94 -16.03
N ARG A 39 4.68 6.67 -14.93
CA ARG A 39 4.33 6.19 -13.59
C ARG A 39 2.86 5.78 -13.48
N SER A 40 1.96 6.48 -14.16
CA SER A 40 0.53 6.15 -14.25
C SER A 40 0.34 4.73 -14.81
N VAL A 41 0.97 4.42 -15.93
CA VAL A 41 0.93 3.11 -16.59
C VAL A 41 1.47 2.01 -15.67
N VAL A 42 2.61 2.25 -15.02
CA VAL A 42 3.23 1.28 -14.09
C VAL A 42 2.31 1.02 -12.89
N ARG A 43 1.72 2.08 -12.32
CA ARG A 43 0.79 1.97 -11.20
C ARG A 43 -0.46 1.17 -11.60
N ASP A 44 -1.05 1.51 -12.74
CA ASP A 44 -2.30 0.88 -13.19
C ASP A 44 -2.06 -0.60 -13.54
N PHE A 45 -0.88 -0.94 -14.09
CA PHE A 45 -0.44 -2.31 -14.26
C PHE A 45 -0.42 -3.08 -12.94
N TYR A 46 0.33 -2.61 -11.94
CA TYR A 46 0.43 -3.34 -10.67
C TYR A 46 -0.90 -3.39 -9.92
N ALA A 47 -1.69 -2.31 -9.93
CA ALA A 47 -3.01 -2.30 -9.29
C ALA A 47 -3.93 -3.39 -9.86
N TRP A 48 -3.95 -3.58 -11.18
CA TRP A 48 -4.77 -4.60 -11.80
C TRP A 48 -4.22 -6.02 -11.55
N TRP A 49 -2.92 -6.22 -11.77
CA TRP A 49 -2.30 -7.56 -11.70
C TRP A 49 -2.12 -8.08 -10.26
N GLU A 50 -2.01 -7.22 -9.25
CA GLU A 50 -2.06 -7.63 -7.84
C GLU A 50 -3.44 -8.17 -7.45
N GLY A 51 -4.49 -7.64 -8.08
CA GLY A 51 -5.87 -8.13 -7.96
C GLY A 51 -6.24 -9.27 -8.91
N PHE A 52 -5.29 -9.84 -9.65
CA PHE A 52 -5.56 -10.81 -10.73
C PHE A 52 -6.45 -11.96 -10.25
N CYS A 53 -7.46 -12.29 -11.04
CA CYS A 53 -8.32 -13.46 -10.88
C CYS A 53 -8.53 -14.11 -12.24
N THR A 54 -8.27 -15.41 -12.34
CA THR A 54 -8.48 -16.16 -13.58
C THR A 54 -9.96 -16.25 -13.95
N ALA A 55 -10.26 -16.07 -15.24
CA ALA A 55 -11.58 -16.29 -15.80
C ALA A 55 -11.81 -17.75 -16.22
N ARG A 56 -10.78 -18.61 -16.13
CA ARG A 56 -10.90 -20.02 -16.48
C ARG A 56 -11.96 -20.70 -15.61
N SER A 57 -12.74 -21.59 -16.22
CA SER A 57 -13.70 -22.43 -15.49
C SER A 57 -12.99 -23.48 -14.62
N CYS A 58 -11.77 -23.90 -14.99
CA CYS A 58 -11.02 -25.01 -14.40
C CYS A 58 -11.81 -26.33 -14.39
N ALA A 59 -12.76 -26.53 -15.33
CA ALA A 59 -13.57 -27.75 -15.41
C ALA A 59 -12.75 -29.03 -15.64
N ASN A 60 -11.52 -28.91 -16.14
CA ASN A 60 -10.57 -30.01 -16.25
C ASN A 60 -10.05 -30.54 -14.89
N ALA A 61 -10.34 -29.85 -13.79
CA ALA A 61 -10.02 -30.31 -12.44
C ALA A 61 -11.13 -31.20 -11.83
N ASP A 62 -12.25 -31.38 -12.53
CA ASP A 62 -13.36 -32.22 -12.07
C ASP A 62 -12.88 -33.68 -11.91
N GLN A 63 -13.15 -34.26 -10.74
CA GLN A 63 -12.73 -35.62 -10.38
C GLN A 63 -13.83 -36.65 -10.64
N TYR A 64 -15.08 -36.20 -10.66
CA TYR A 64 -16.26 -37.04 -10.79
C TYR A 64 -17.10 -36.64 -12.00
N ASP A 65 -17.58 -37.62 -12.77
CA ASP A 65 -18.61 -37.39 -13.79
C ASP A 65 -20.00 -37.46 -13.15
N THR A 66 -20.61 -36.29 -12.96
CA THR A 66 -21.91 -36.15 -12.30
C THR A 66 -23.06 -36.83 -13.05
N ARG A 67 -22.87 -37.17 -14.34
CA ARG A 67 -23.84 -37.90 -15.17
C ARG A 67 -23.95 -39.37 -14.79
N THR A 68 -22.92 -39.91 -14.12
CA THR A 68 -22.87 -41.31 -13.68
C THR A 68 -23.47 -41.53 -12.29
N ALA A 69 -23.95 -40.45 -11.64
CA ALA A 69 -24.44 -40.52 -10.27
C ALA A 69 -25.72 -41.37 -10.15
N PRO A 70 -25.78 -42.35 -9.23
CA PRO A 70 -26.91 -43.27 -9.09
C PRO A 70 -28.17 -42.60 -8.50
N ASN A 71 -28.02 -41.48 -7.79
CA ASN A 71 -29.13 -40.72 -7.25
C ASN A 71 -28.76 -39.24 -7.03
N ARG A 72 -29.77 -38.42 -6.70
CA ARG A 72 -29.61 -36.97 -6.49
C ARG A 72 -28.66 -36.61 -5.34
N GLN A 73 -28.62 -37.40 -4.27
CA GLN A 73 -27.74 -37.12 -3.12
C GLN A 73 -26.27 -37.32 -3.51
N ILE A 74 -25.96 -38.42 -4.20
CA ILE A 74 -24.62 -38.70 -4.70
C ILE A 74 -24.20 -37.67 -5.75
N ARG A 75 -25.10 -37.28 -6.67
CA ARG A 75 -24.81 -36.23 -7.66
C ARG A 75 -24.38 -34.92 -7.00
N ARG A 76 -25.09 -34.48 -5.95
CA ARG A 76 -24.75 -33.28 -5.19
C ARG A 76 -23.41 -33.40 -4.47
N ALA A 77 -23.09 -34.58 -3.93
CA ALA A 77 -21.80 -34.82 -3.31
C ALA A 77 -20.66 -34.74 -4.34
N MET A 78 -20.85 -35.33 -5.53
CA MET A 78 -19.91 -35.24 -6.66
C MET A 78 -19.72 -33.79 -7.13
N GLU A 79 -20.82 -33.04 -7.33
CA GLU A 79 -20.78 -31.61 -7.70
C GLU A 79 -19.99 -30.79 -6.67
N LYS A 80 -20.20 -31.04 -5.37
CA LYS A 80 -19.50 -30.36 -4.29
C LYS A 80 -17.99 -30.63 -4.29
N GLU A 81 -17.57 -31.88 -4.52
CA GLU A 81 -16.14 -32.21 -4.61
C GLU A 81 -15.51 -31.64 -5.89
N ASN A 82 -16.22 -31.64 -7.02
CA ASN A 82 -15.76 -30.96 -8.23
C ASN A 82 -15.60 -29.45 -7.99
N ASP A 83 -16.59 -28.77 -7.39
CA ASP A 83 -16.51 -27.35 -7.06
C ASP A 83 -15.30 -27.02 -6.17
N LYS A 84 -15.01 -27.90 -5.21
CA LYS A 84 -13.84 -27.77 -4.34
C LYS A 84 -12.54 -27.96 -5.12
N ALA A 85 -12.45 -28.95 -6.01
CA ALA A 85 -11.30 -29.19 -6.86
C ALA A 85 -11.05 -28.00 -7.82
N ARG A 86 -12.10 -27.49 -8.46
CA ARG A 86 -12.04 -26.28 -9.31
C ARG A 86 -11.61 -25.06 -8.53
N SER A 87 -12.18 -24.84 -7.35
CA SER A 87 -11.82 -23.70 -6.48
C SER A 87 -10.37 -23.75 -6.04
N LYS A 88 -9.87 -24.94 -5.67
CA LYS A 88 -8.45 -25.15 -5.36
C LYS A 88 -7.57 -24.82 -6.56
N LYS A 89 -7.92 -25.31 -7.75
CA LYS A 89 -7.11 -25.06 -8.96
C LYS A 89 -7.09 -23.58 -9.35
N LYS A 90 -8.22 -22.89 -9.25
CA LYS A 90 -8.30 -21.43 -9.46
C LYS A 90 -7.44 -20.68 -8.46
N LYS A 91 -7.47 -21.07 -7.18
CA LYS A 91 -6.65 -20.46 -6.13
C LYS A 91 -5.16 -20.63 -6.45
N GLU A 92 -4.71 -21.84 -6.78
CA GLU A 92 -3.31 -22.10 -7.16
C GLU A 92 -2.85 -21.21 -8.32
N LEU A 93 -3.64 -21.12 -9.40
CA LEU A 93 -3.30 -20.26 -10.55
C LEU A 93 -3.19 -18.79 -10.16
N ASN A 94 -4.17 -18.29 -9.41
CA ASN A 94 -4.20 -16.89 -8.95
C ASN A 94 -3.01 -16.59 -8.04
N ASP A 95 -2.72 -17.47 -7.08
CA ASP A 95 -1.63 -17.30 -6.13
C ASP A 95 -0.27 -17.35 -6.85
N CYS A 96 -0.09 -18.24 -7.83
CA CYS A 96 1.11 -18.27 -8.67
C CYS A 96 1.33 -16.95 -9.43
N ILE A 97 0.28 -16.42 -10.08
CA ILE A 97 0.39 -15.17 -10.84
C ILE A 97 0.62 -13.98 -9.91
N ARG A 98 -0.09 -13.89 -8.78
CA ARG A 98 0.13 -12.84 -7.78
C ARG A 98 1.53 -12.91 -7.16
N ALA A 99 2.05 -14.11 -6.91
CA ALA A 99 3.43 -14.30 -6.46
C ALA A 99 4.44 -13.83 -7.52
N LEU A 100 4.21 -14.12 -8.80
CA LEU A 100 5.02 -13.58 -9.90
C LEU A 100 4.98 -12.04 -9.91
N VAL A 101 3.79 -11.44 -9.79
CA VAL A 101 3.62 -9.98 -9.76
C VAL A 101 4.40 -9.37 -8.59
N ALA A 102 4.27 -9.93 -7.39
CA ALA A 102 5.03 -9.46 -6.22
C ALA A 102 6.54 -9.60 -6.41
N TYR A 103 7.00 -10.72 -6.99
CA TYR A 103 8.40 -10.96 -7.30
C TYR A 103 8.96 -9.91 -8.28
N VAL A 104 8.21 -9.60 -9.35
CA VAL A 104 8.58 -8.62 -10.37
C VAL A 104 8.54 -7.21 -9.79
N LYS A 105 7.49 -6.84 -9.04
CA LYS A 105 7.36 -5.52 -8.39
C LYS A 105 8.53 -5.21 -7.47
N LYS A 106 9.00 -6.20 -6.70
CA LYS A 106 10.18 -6.06 -5.83
C LYS A 106 11.47 -5.77 -6.61
N ARG A 107 11.56 -6.17 -7.88
CA ARG A 107 12.76 -6.04 -8.72
C ARG A 107 12.69 -4.92 -9.73
N ASP A 108 11.49 -4.43 -10.05
CA ASP A 108 11.27 -3.40 -11.06
C ASP A 108 12.03 -2.11 -10.73
N PRO A 109 12.99 -1.69 -11.58
CA PRO A 109 13.74 -0.45 -11.38
C PRO A 109 12.86 0.80 -11.30
N ARG A 110 11.74 0.83 -12.05
CA ARG A 110 10.80 1.97 -12.07
C ARG A 110 10.11 2.12 -10.71
N VAL A 111 9.71 0.99 -10.12
CA VAL A 111 9.07 0.95 -8.79
C VAL A 111 10.08 1.34 -7.70
N LYS A 112 11.32 0.86 -7.77
CA LYS A 112 12.38 1.21 -6.81
C LYS A 112 12.72 2.70 -6.86
N ALA A 113 12.91 3.25 -8.05
CA ALA A 113 13.20 4.67 -8.23
C ALA A 113 12.07 5.53 -7.64
N HIS A 114 10.83 5.13 -7.88
CA HIS A 114 9.67 5.82 -7.35
C HIS A 114 9.54 5.72 -5.82
N ALA A 115 9.77 4.54 -5.24
CA ALA A 115 9.79 4.36 -3.78
C ALA A 115 10.88 5.21 -3.11
N ALA A 116 12.07 5.29 -3.71
CA ALA A 116 13.15 6.14 -3.21
C ALA A 116 12.77 7.62 -3.25
N GLN A 117 12.17 8.10 -4.34
CA GLN A 117 11.68 9.48 -4.45
C GLN A 117 10.63 9.80 -3.39
N GLN A 118 9.69 8.88 -3.13
CA GLN A 118 8.67 9.07 -2.09
C GLN A 118 9.25 9.13 -0.69
N GLU A 119 10.25 8.31 -0.39
CA GLU A 119 10.88 8.35 0.92
C GLU A 119 11.61 9.68 1.14
N VAL A 120 12.32 10.19 0.13
CA VAL A 120 12.95 11.52 0.20
C VAL A 120 11.89 12.61 0.45
N GLU A 121 10.82 12.63 -0.34
CA GLU A 121 9.73 13.62 -0.19
C GLU A 121 9.07 13.52 1.20
N ARG A 122 8.90 12.31 1.72
CA ARG A 122 8.31 12.05 3.04
C ARG A 122 9.24 12.54 4.16
N VAL A 123 10.54 12.28 4.07
CA VAL A 123 11.53 12.74 5.05
C VAL A 123 11.59 14.27 5.05
N GLU A 124 11.62 14.91 3.88
CA GLU A 124 11.60 16.38 3.79
C GLU A 124 10.33 16.99 4.38
N LYS A 125 9.16 16.42 4.06
CA LYS A 125 7.88 16.86 4.64
C LYS A 125 7.87 16.68 6.16
N ALA A 126 8.36 15.55 6.66
CA ALA A 126 8.45 15.29 8.10
C ALA A 126 9.39 16.28 8.80
N ALA A 127 10.54 16.59 8.21
CA ALA A 127 11.49 17.58 8.73
C ALA A 127 10.89 18.99 8.79
N LYS A 128 10.17 19.41 7.72
CA LYS A 128 9.46 20.70 7.69
C LYS A 128 8.40 20.77 8.79
N VAL A 129 7.59 19.73 8.95
CA VAL A 129 6.56 19.66 9.99
C VAL A 129 7.19 19.69 11.39
N ALA A 130 8.28 18.97 11.61
CA ALA A 130 9.01 18.97 12.88
C ALA A 130 9.61 20.34 13.20
N ALA A 131 10.19 21.04 12.21
CA ALA A 131 10.75 22.38 12.38
C ALA A 131 9.65 23.39 12.76
N VAL A 132 8.51 23.37 12.09
CA VAL A 132 7.36 24.23 12.41
C VAL A 132 6.84 23.95 13.82
N ARG A 133 6.72 22.66 14.21
CA ARG A 133 6.32 22.29 15.57
C ARG A 133 7.31 22.78 16.62
N LYS A 134 8.61 22.62 16.38
CA LYS A 134 9.67 23.07 17.29
C LYS A 134 9.66 24.60 17.44
N ALA A 135 9.47 25.34 16.35
CA ALA A 135 9.38 26.80 16.39
C ALA A 135 8.17 27.27 17.21
N LYS A 136 6.99 26.68 16.98
CA LYS A 136 5.78 26.98 17.76
C LYS A 136 5.93 26.62 19.23
N GLN A 137 6.58 25.50 19.55
CA GLN A 137 6.83 25.11 20.93
C GLN A 137 7.78 26.10 21.62
N ALA A 138 8.86 26.51 20.95
CA ALA A 138 9.79 27.48 21.49
C ALA A 138 9.14 28.86 21.72
N GLU A 139 8.25 29.29 20.82
CA GLU A 139 7.47 30.52 20.97
C GLU A 139 6.53 30.43 22.19
N TYR A 140 5.80 29.33 22.32
CA TYR A 140 4.93 29.09 23.48
C TYR A 140 5.70 29.03 24.81
N ASP A 141 6.86 28.36 24.83
CA ASP A 141 7.69 28.26 26.03
C ASP A 141 8.31 29.62 26.39
N ALA A 142 8.71 30.42 25.41
CA ALA A 142 9.19 31.78 25.63
C ALA A 142 8.09 32.70 26.19
N GLU A 143 6.88 32.61 25.66
CA GLU A 143 5.74 33.38 26.13
C GLU A 143 5.35 32.99 27.56
N ARG A 144 5.30 31.68 27.85
CA ARG A 144 5.05 31.19 29.22
C ARG A 144 6.10 31.68 30.21
N LYS A 145 7.36 31.71 29.79
CA LYS A 145 8.44 32.23 30.64
C LYS A 145 8.25 33.72 30.91
N ARG A 146 7.95 34.53 29.89
CA ARG A 146 7.67 35.97 30.06
C ARG A 146 6.53 36.24 31.04
N ILE A 147 5.40 35.55 30.85
CA ILE A 147 4.24 35.70 31.74
C ILE A 147 4.60 35.31 33.18
N ASN A 148 5.37 34.23 33.38
CA ASN A 148 5.78 33.81 34.72
C ASN A 148 6.77 34.79 35.37
N ASP A 149 7.73 35.31 34.61
CA ASP A 149 8.68 36.30 35.09
C ASP A 149 7.94 37.59 35.50
N GLU A 150 6.95 38.06 34.72
CA GLU A 150 6.11 39.23 35.03
C GLU A 150 5.22 39.03 36.27
N LEU A 151 4.59 37.85 36.40
CA LEU A 151 3.83 37.48 37.60
C LEU A 151 4.71 37.41 38.86
N GLN A 152 5.98 37.04 38.70
CA GLN A 152 6.91 36.99 39.81
C GLN A 152 7.35 38.40 40.24
N THR A 153 7.70 39.27 39.28
CA THR A 153 8.03 40.67 39.55
C THR A 153 6.90 41.41 40.27
N THR A 154 5.66 41.29 39.77
CA THR A 154 4.48 41.92 40.42
C THR A 154 4.22 41.39 41.83
N ARG A 155 4.50 40.10 42.11
CA ARG A 155 4.39 39.54 43.45
C ARG A 155 5.45 40.08 44.40
N ASP A 156 6.69 40.19 43.91
CA ASP A 156 7.82 40.66 44.71
C ASP A 156 7.68 42.17 45.01
N GLU A 157 7.26 42.99 44.04
CA GLU A 157 6.93 44.42 44.23
C GLU A 157 5.81 44.62 45.26
N GLY A 158 4.72 43.85 45.18
CA GLY A 158 3.63 43.93 46.17
C GLY A 158 4.05 43.53 47.59
N ALA A 159 5.01 42.61 47.72
CA ALA A 159 5.57 42.23 49.02
C ALA A 159 6.46 43.34 49.60
N GLU A 160 7.24 44.03 48.76
CA GLU A 160 8.04 45.19 49.18
C GLU A 160 7.16 46.37 49.63
N GLU A 161 6.08 46.66 48.89
CA GLU A 161 5.11 47.71 49.27
C GLU A 161 4.41 47.40 50.62
N GLU A 162 4.03 46.15 50.87
CA GLU A 162 3.48 45.74 52.17
C GLU A 162 4.51 45.90 53.29
N LEU A 163 5.77 45.53 53.04
CA LEU A 163 6.85 45.67 54.03
C LEU A 163 7.06 47.15 54.41
N GLN A 164 7.06 48.05 53.43
CA GLN A 164 7.19 49.49 53.64
C GLN A 164 6.02 50.06 54.45
N ARG A 165 4.77 49.63 54.18
CA ARG A 165 3.62 50.06 54.97
C ARG A 165 3.68 49.62 56.43
N VAL A 166 4.17 48.40 56.70
CA VAL A 166 4.33 47.90 58.07
C VAL A 166 5.41 48.68 58.81
N ASP A 167 6.50 49.06 58.13
CA ASP A 167 7.58 49.85 58.72
C ASP A 167 7.16 51.30 59.01
N GLU A 168 6.32 51.92 58.17
CA GLU A 168 5.76 53.27 58.42
C GLU A 168 4.74 53.31 59.58
N LEU A 169 4.23 52.17 60.02
CA LEU A 169 3.24 52.04 61.10
C LEU A 169 3.86 51.74 62.48
N MET A 170 5.18 51.54 62.56
CA MET A 170 5.94 51.36 63.81
C MET A 170 6.67 52.63 64.25
#